data_AF-A0A3N2FGP8-F1
#
_entry.id   AF-A0A3N2FGP8-F1
#
_cell.length_a   1.000
_cell.length_b   1.000
_cell.length_c   1.000
_cell.angle_alpha   90.00
_cell.angle_beta   90.00
_cell.angle_gamma   90.00
#
_symmetry.space_group_name_H-M   'P 1'
#
loop_
_entity.id
_entity.type
_entity.pdbx_description
1 polymer ?
#
loop_
_entity_poly.entity_id
_entity_poly.type
_entity_poly.pdbx_seq_one_letter_code
_entity_poly.pdbx_strand_id
1 'polypeptide(L)'
;MQQLTYASKSIVTTDAVTEALLDLVTAIDRQEHSEAVTVPAFTDEGVLVEAKMTLDASSELVAVPVEVAVDDEAAMNEAVASAVEDIRSRIKNNRRTVARPVIEPDPEPYNYEEF
;
A
#
# COMPACT_ATOMS: atom_id res chain seq x y z
N MET A 1 2.27 10.91 13.95
CA MET A 1 1.05 10.28 13.42
C MET A 1 0.61 11.04 12.19
N GLN A 2 -0.15 10.39 11.31
CA GLN A 2 -0.70 11.00 10.11
C GLN A 2 -2.22 10.85 10.09
N GLN A 3 -2.89 11.89 9.60
CA GLN A 3 -4.24 11.78 9.09
C GLN A 3 -4.16 11.36 7.62
N LEU A 4 -4.64 10.15 7.33
CA LEU A 4 -4.74 9.60 5.99
C LEU A 4 -6.15 9.83 5.44
N THR A 5 -6.27 10.35 4.23
CA THR A 5 -7.55 10.57 3.55
C THR A 5 -7.66 9.69 2.31
N TYR A 6 -8.78 8.97 2.21
CA TYR A 6 -9.15 8.10 1.10
C TYR A 6 -10.67 8.15 0.90
N ALA A 7 -11.15 8.25 -0.35
CA ALA A 7 -12.58 8.23 -0.68
C ALA A 7 -13.45 9.19 0.18
N SER A 8 -12.97 10.42 0.40
CA SER A 8 -13.63 11.45 1.25
C SER A 8 -13.78 11.06 2.74
N LYS A 9 -13.05 10.05 3.21
CA LYS A 9 -12.96 9.67 4.62
C LYS A 9 -11.53 9.85 5.09
N SER A 10 -11.37 10.33 6.31
CA SER A 10 -10.08 10.50 6.95
C SER A 10 -10.00 9.60 8.18
N ILE A 11 -8.85 8.99 8.37
CA ILE A 11 -8.49 8.22 9.56
C ILE A 11 -7.17 8.77 10.11
N VAL A 12 -6.93 8.63 11.41
CA VAL A 12 -5.61 8.87 11.99
C VAL A 12 -4.94 7.52 12.21
N THR A 13 -3.69 7.39 11.77
CA THR A 13 -2.88 6.18 12.01
C THR A 13 -1.40 6.55 12.22
N THR A 14 -0.57 5.56 12.52
CA THR A 14 0.85 5.78 12.73
C THR A 14 1.58 6.09 11.43
N ASP A 15 2.74 6.73 11.55
CA ASP A 15 3.56 7.08 10.39
C ASP A 15 3.99 5.80 9.64
N ALA A 16 4.35 4.74 10.36
CA ALA A 16 4.76 3.45 9.79
C ALA A 16 3.64 2.77 8.97
N VAL A 17 2.41 2.80 9.47
CA VAL A 17 1.25 2.25 8.73
C VAL A 17 0.94 3.11 7.51
N THR A 18 1.03 4.43 7.65
CA THR A 18 0.82 5.37 6.54
C THR A 18 1.82 5.15 5.40
N GLU A 19 3.11 5.05 5.72
CA GLU A 19 4.16 4.75 4.75
C GLU A 19 3.91 3.40 4.06
N ALA A 20 3.56 2.36 4.84
CA ALA A 20 3.28 1.05 4.27
C ALA A 20 2.09 1.05 3.30
N LEU A 21 1.02 1.80 3.61
CA LEU A 21 -0.15 1.94 2.72
C LEU A 21 0.19 2.69 1.42
N LEU A 22 1.00 3.75 1.51
CA LEU A 22 1.50 4.45 0.32
C LEU A 22 2.36 3.54 -0.56
N ASP A 23 3.25 2.76 0.06
CA ASP A 23 4.04 1.75 -0.64
C ASP A 23 3.18 0.66 -1.28
N LEU A 24 2.09 0.25 -0.62
CA LEU A 24 1.16 -0.75 -1.17
C LEU A 24 0.47 -0.24 -2.43
N VAL A 25 -0.11 0.96 -2.39
CA VAL A 25 -0.80 1.54 -3.56
C VAL A 25 0.13 1.66 -4.75
N THR A 26 1.39 2.03 -4.53
CA THR A 26 2.39 2.11 -5.61
C THR A 26 2.87 0.74 -6.12
N ALA A 27 2.66 -0.32 -5.34
CA ALA A 27 3.02 -1.69 -5.70
C ALA A 27 1.89 -2.50 -6.35
N ILE A 28 0.62 -2.07 -6.21
CA ILE A 28 -0.52 -2.71 -6.89
C ILE A 28 -0.41 -2.47 -8.39
N ASP A 29 -0.44 -3.55 -9.18
CA ASP A 29 -0.42 -3.43 -10.64
C ASP A 29 -1.77 -2.94 -11.18
N ARG A 30 -1.76 -2.24 -12.32
CA ARG A 30 -2.99 -1.75 -12.98
C ARG A 30 -3.90 -2.86 -13.48
N GLN A 31 -3.37 -4.08 -13.66
CA GLN A 31 -4.14 -5.26 -14.02
C GLN A 31 -4.62 -6.08 -12.81
N GLU A 32 -4.16 -5.75 -11.61
CA GLU A 32 -4.58 -6.40 -10.37
C GLU A 32 -5.92 -5.86 -9.88
N HIS A 33 -6.66 -6.71 -9.16
CA HIS A 33 -7.92 -6.34 -8.52
C HIS A 33 -7.68 -5.51 -7.25
N SER A 34 -8.71 -4.76 -6.83
CA SER A 34 -8.66 -4.06 -5.55
C SER A 34 -8.44 -5.02 -4.38
N GLU A 35 -7.59 -4.61 -3.45
CA GLU A 35 -7.28 -5.36 -2.23
C GLU A 35 -8.01 -4.77 -1.02
N ALA A 36 -8.63 -5.63 -0.20
CA ALA A 36 -9.13 -5.22 1.10
C ALA A 36 -8.00 -5.23 2.14
N VAL A 37 -7.82 -4.11 2.84
CA VAL A 37 -6.81 -3.90 3.87
C VAL A 37 -7.47 -3.45 5.17
N THR A 38 -7.00 -3.99 6.28
CA THR A 38 -7.37 -3.58 7.63
C THR A 38 -6.14 -3.01 8.32
N VAL A 39 -6.25 -1.82 8.90
CA VAL A 39 -5.15 -1.17 9.60
C VAL A 39 -5.59 -0.62 10.95
N PRO A 40 -4.69 -0.54 11.94
CA PRO A 40 -4.96 0.20 13.17
C PRO A 40 -5.16 1.68 12.86
N ALA A 41 -6.15 2.28 13.49
CA ALA A 41 -6.45 3.70 13.43
C ALA A 41 -6.81 4.21 14.83
N PHE A 42 -6.93 5.52 14.98
CA PHE A 42 -7.21 6.16 16.26
C PHE A 42 -8.43 7.06 16.16
N THR A 43 -9.24 7.06 17.22
CA THR A 43 -10.24 8.10 17.44
C THR A 43 -9.55 9.42 17.85
N ASP A 44 -10.32 10.49 17.93
CA ASP A 44 -9.90 11.77 18.49
C ASP A 44 -9.48 11.68 19.96
N GLU A 45 -10.01 10.71 20.69
CA GLU A 45 -9.65 10.40 22.08
C GLU A 45 -8.38 9.54 22.22
N GLY A 46 -7.74 9.13 21.11
CA GLY A 46 -6.54 8.29 21.17
C GLY A 46 -6.81 6.78 21.34
N VAL A 47 -8.07 6.37 21.23
CA VAL A 47 -8.50 4.98 21.34
C VAL A 47 -8.19 4.23 20.06
N LEU A 48 -7.54 3.08 20.19
CA LEU A 48 -7.23 2.19 19.08
C LEU A 48 -8.50 1.54 18.50
N VAL A 49 -8.69 1.70 17.20
CA VAL A 49 -9.79 1.11 16.40
C VAL A 49 -9.25 0.48 15.12
N GLU A 50 -10.07 -0.29 14.41
CA GLU A 50 -9.72 -0.82 13.08
C GLU A 50 -10.36 0.02 11.97
N ALA A 51 -9.55 0.44 10.99
CA ALA A 51 -10.04 0.97 9.73
C ALA A 51 -9.94 -0.09 8.63
N LYS A 52 -11.00 -0.24 7.83
CA LYS A 52 -11.07 -1.17 6.71
C LYS A 52 -11.33 -0.40 5.43
N MET A 53 -10.52 -0.67 4.41
CA MET A 53 -10.60 0.01 3.12
C MET A 53 -10.22 -0.94 1.99
N THR A 54 -10.66 -0.61 0.79
CA THR A 54 -10.20 -1.26 -0.45
C THR A 54 -9.23 -0.35 -1.16
N LEU A 55 -8.10 -0.86 -1.63
CA LEU A 55 -7.10 -0.10 -2.37
C LEU A 55 -6.84 -0.75 -3.73
N ASP A 56 -6.57 0.08 -4.73
CA ASP A 56 -6.16 -0.32 -6.07
C ASP A 56 -5.08 0.65 -6.60
N ALA A 57 -4.54 0.36 -7.79
CA ALA A 57 -3.51 1.18 -8.44
C ALA A 57 -3.97 2.62 -8.77
N SER A 58 -5.27 2.90 -8.70
CA SER A 58 -5.87 4.22 -8.91
C SER A 58 -6.22 4.94 -7.60
N SER A 59 -5.96 4.32 -6.46
CA SER A 59 -6.30 4.88 -5.16
C SER A 59 -5.40 6.07 -4.83
N GLU A 60 -6.02 7.22 -4.59
CA GLU A 60 -5.31 8.43 -4.19
C GLU A 60 -5.34 8.57 -2.67
N LEU A 61 -4.17 8.50 -2.05
CA LEU A 61 -3.97 8.66 -0.61
C LEU A 61 -3.31 9.99 -0.32
N VAL A 62 -3.89 10.74 0.63
CA VAL A 62 -3.30 12.00 1.13
C VAL A 62 -2.99 11.84 2.61
N ALA A 63 -1.73 12.02 2.99
CA ALA A 63 -1.27 11.98 4.37
C ALA A 63 -0.85 13.38 4.84
N VAL A 64 -1.30 13.77 6.03
CA VAL A 64 -0.94 15.04 6.69
C VAL A 64 -0.56 14.76 8.13
N PRO A 65 0.55 15.32 8.65
CA PRO A 65 0.96 15.09 10.03
C PRO A 65 -0.07 15.64 11.03
N VAL A 66 -0.32 14.87 12.08
CA VAL A 66 -1.19 15.25 13.20
C VAL A 66 -0.61 14.78 14.53
N GLU A 67 -1.00 15.47 15.61
CA GLU A 67 -0.68 15.09 16.98
C GLU A 67 -1.90 14.43 17.62
N VAL A 68 -1.73 13.20 18.12
CA VAL A 68 -2.74 12.46 18.89
C VAL A 68 -2.03 11.77 20.05
N ALA A 69 -2.55 11.93 21.25
CA ALA A 69 -2.10 11.19 22.43
C ALA A 69 -2.70 9.78 22.38
N VAL A 70 -1.91 8.75 22.72
CA VAL A 70 -2.34 7.36 22.66
C VAL A 70 -2.53 6.84 24.08
N ASP A 71 -3.67 6.21 24.33
CA ASP A 71 -4.01 5.68 25.66
C ASP A 71 -3.20 4.43 26.03
N ASP A 72 -2.94 3.55 25.05
CA ASP A 72 -2.22 2.29 25.23
C ASP A 72 -1.14 2.11 24.17
N GLU A 73 0.09 2.50 24.52
CA GLU A 73 1.25 2.37 23.64
C GLU A 73 1.63 0.92 23.34
N ALA A 74 1.38 -0.03 24.25
CA ALA A 74 1.75 -1.42 24.07
C ALA A 74 0.84 -2.08 23.02
N ALA A 75 -0.48 -1.90 23.17
CA ALA A 75 -1.46 -2.37 22.20
C ALA A 75 -1.25 -1.71 20.82
N MET A 76 -0.92 -0.41 20.79
CA MET A 76 -0.53 0.28 19.55
C MET A 76 0.65 -0.42 18.87
N ASN A 77 1.76 -0.65 19.59
CA ASN A 77 2.98 -1.18 19.01
C ASN A 77 2.77 -2.58 18.40
N GLU A 78 2.00 -3.43 19.07
CA GLU A 78 1.64 -4.77 18.56
C GLU A 78 0.79 -4.67 17.29
N ALA A 79 -0.28 -3.86 17.31
CA ALA A 79 -1.17 -3.70 16.17
C ALA A 79 -0.46 -3.09 14.95
N VAL A 80 0.43 -2.11 15.17
CA VAL A 80 1.23 -1.47 14.13
C VAL A 80 2.21 -2.47 13.51
N ALA A 81 2.92 -3.26 14.32
CA ALA A 81 3.85 -4.25 13.82
C ALA A 81 3.15 -5.30 12.94
N SER A 82 1.99 -5.81 13.41
CA SER A 82 1.19 -6.77 12.66
C SER A 82 0.69 -6.21 11.32
N ALA A 83 0.16 -4.99 11.32
CA ALA A 83 -0.35 -4.36 10.09
C ALA A 83 0.76 -4.06 9.08
N VAL A 84 1.91 -3.56 9.53
CA VAL A 84 3.07 -3.29 8.66
C VAL A 84 3.61 -4.59 8.06
N GLU A 85 3.65 -5.69 8.83
CA GLU A 85 4.06 -6.99 8.32
C GLU A 85 3.09 -7.53 7.24
N ASP A 86 1.77 -7.44 7.48
CA ASP A 86 0.75 -7.85 6.50
C ASP A 86 0.91 -7.07 5.19
N ILE A 87 0.97 -5.74 5.26
CA ILE A 87 1.10 -4.88 4.08
C ILE A 87 2.39 -5.19 3.31
N ARG A 88 3.52 -5.37 4.01
CA ARG A 88 4.79 -5.73 3.37
C ARG A 88 4.74 -7.11 2.71
N SER A 89 4.00 -8.06 3.29
CA SER A 89 3.80 -9.38 2.68
C SER A 89 3.05 -9.26 1.35
N ARG A 90 1.99 -8.43 1.30
CA ARG A 90 1.23 -8.15 0.07
C ARG A 90 2.09 -7.52 -1.02
N ILE A 91 2.87 -6.50 -0.69
CA ILE A 91 3.81 -5.86 -1.63
C ILE A 91 4.78 -6.89 -2.24
N LYS A 92 5.31 -7.81 -1.43
CA LYS A 92 6.20 -8.88 -1.93
C LYS A 92 5.50 -9.83 -2.88
N ASN A 93 4.21 -10.09 -2.67
CA ASN A 93 3.42 -10.96 -3.54
C ASN A 93 3.09 -10.27 -4.87
N ASN A 94 2.74 -8.98 -4.86
CA ASN A 94 2.46 -8.20 -6.09
C ASN A 94 3.72 -8.01 -6.95
N ARG A 95 4.92 -7.97 -6.35
CA ARG A 95 6.17 -7.96 -7.15
C ARG A 95 6.44 -9.25 -7.93
N ARG A 96 5.82 -10.37 -7.56
CA ARG A 96 5.99 -11.66 -8.27
C ARG A 96 5.09 -11.78 -9.49
N THR A 97 3.98 -11.04 -9.55
CA THR A 97 3.01 -11.03 -10.66
C THR A 97 3.43 -10.09 -11.80
N VAL A 98 4.44 -9.23 -11.59
CA VAL A 98 5.09 -8.46 -12.66
C VAL A 98 5.73 -9.43 -13.65
N ALA A 99 4.98 -9.80 -14.69
CA ALA A 99 5.50 -10.49 -15.85
C ALA A 99 6.62 -9.61 -16.43
N ARG A 100 7.87 -10.05 -16.28
CA ARG A 100 8.98 -9.49 -17.06
C ARG A 100 8.55 -9.54 -18.53
N PRO A 101 8.55 -8.41 -19.27
CA PRO A 101 8.36 -8.51 -20.71
C PRO A 101 9.43 -9.46 -21.22
N VAL A 102 8.99 -10.52 -21.91
CA VAL A 102 9.89 -11.31 -22.74
C VAL A 102 10.33 -10.34 -23.83
N ILE A 103 11.51 -9.75 -23.67
CA ILE A 103 12.15 -9.02 -24.75
C ILE A 103 12.48 -10.10 -25.77
N GLU A 104 11.63 -10.28 -26.76
CA GLU A 104 11.99 -11.09 -27.92
C GLU A 104 13.27 -10.48 -28.50
N PRO A 105 14.33 -11.28 -28.72
CA PRO A 105 15.54 -10.78 -29.35
C PRO A 105 15.14 -10.16 -30.69
N ASP A 106 15.70 -8.98 -30.99
CA ASP A 106 15.46 -8.25 -32.23
C ASP A 106 15.59 -9.23 -33.41
N PRO A 107 14.59 -9.38 -34.30
CA PRO A 107 14.68 -10.30 -35.41
C PRO A 107 15.96 -9.98 -36.21
N GLU A 108 16.76 -11.02 -36.49
CA GLU A 108 17.99 -10.85 -37.26
C GLU A 108 17.68 -10.11 -38.57
N PRO A 109 18.51 -9.13 -38.96
CA PRO A 109 18.26 -8.33 -40.13
C PRO A 109 18.07 -9.23 -41.36
N TYR A 110 16.93 -9.06 -42.04
CA TYR A 110 16.64 -9.77 -43.28
C TYR A 110 17.80 -9.58 -44.26
N ASN A 111 18.41 -10.69 -44.68
CA ASN A 111 19.43 -10.66 -45.72
C ASN A 111 18.75 -10.43 -47.07
N TYR A 112 18.83 -9.20 -47.58
CA TYR A 112 18.27 -8.81 -48.88
C TYR A 112 19.18 -9.18 -50.07
N GLU A 113 20.28 -9.91 -49.85
CA GLU A 113 21.17 -10.35 -50.93
C GLU A 113 20.79 -11.73 -51.49
N GLU A 114 19.64 -11.81 -52.16
CA GLU A 114 19.37 -12.88 -53.14
C GLU A 114 18.25 -12.47 -54.10
N PHE A 115 18.60 -11.67 -55.13
CA PHE A 115 17.84 -11.54 -56.38
C PHE A 115 18.77 -11.35 -57.58
#